data_AF-A0A1F6KJG1-F1
#
_entry.id   AF-A0A1F6KJG1-F1
#
_cell.length_a   1.000
_cell.length_b   1.000
_cell.length_c   1.000
_cell.angle_alpha   90.00
_cell.angle_beta   90.00
_cell.angle_gamma   90.00
#
_symmetry.space_group_name_H-M   'P 1'
#
loop_
_entity.id
_entity.type
_entity.pdbx_description
1 polymer ?
#
loop_
_entity_poly.entity_id
_entity_poly.type
_entity_poly.pdbx_seq_one_letter_code
_entity_poly.pdbx_strand_id
1 'polypeptide(L)'
;MLSLRKNKIKIFVLLFILLFAVTTNIGLIQAQTQTPTPTPTSSKNYEEILKKIEDTEKKIEELESEKKTLSSQIAVIDNQIQLTELKIDSTEVQISDLTLDIDTADKKIDEIEASLDKLTQVLVNRIKATYMIGSASPFHLLLSSSDVSDFITRANYLRIAQAHDKRLIFDTTQAKNDYENQREIFEDKKLQIEKLKRELVTYTSQLDQDKGGKEQLLAVTENDEKKYQEELARFRADAASINAAIGNVGDFLGTVNKGDVIASVGSSGCSTGPHLHFEVYTDAKVESGRVIGNRVDPKPYLENSSYQQPVPGYSGSVTTWYGEVYFLGTHTGIDIANPYGTPIRAMDGGDVYFTSAPCSYNISGGSSLGKGVIVDHKNGLVTLYWHIP
;
A
#
# COMPACT_ATOMS: atom_id res chain seq x y z
N MET A 1 -1.71 -1.94 -74.94
CA MET A 1 -0.89 -3.05 -74.39
C MET A 1 -0.73 -2.89 -72.88
N LEU A 2 -1.85 -2.88 -72.14
CA LEU A 2 -1.91 -2.62 -70.69
C LEU A 2 -3.27 -3.13 -70.16
N SER A 3 -3.53 -4.44 -70.25
CA SER A 3 -4.76 -5.05 -69.68
C SER A 3 -4.70 -6.57 -69.47
N LEU A 4 -3.53 -7.21 -69.50
CA LEU A 4 -3.41 -8.67 -69.39
C LEU A 4 -2.47 -9.15 -68.27
N ARG A 5 -2.18 -8.30 -67.27
CA ARG A 5 -1.26 -8.64 -66.18
C ARG A 5 -1.86 -8.61 -64.77
N LYS A 6 -3.19 -8.52 -64.63
CA LYS A 6 -3.87 -8.54 -63.30
C LYS A 6 -4.67 -9.82 -62.98
N ASN A 7 -4.86 -10.75 -63.94
CA ASN A 7 -5.63 -11.99 -63.71
C ASN A 7 -4.80 -13.27 -63.51
N LYS A 8 -3.45 -13.19 -63.48
CA LYS A 8 -2.58 -14.36 -63.18
C LYS A 8 -2.19 -14.50 -61.71
N ILE A 9 -2.54 -13.53 -60.86
CA ILE A 9 -2.20 -13.55 -59.42
C ILE A 9 -3.35 -14.12 -58.56
N LYS A 10 -4.60 -14.13 -59.05
CA LYS A 10 -5.74 -14.68 -58.29
C LYS A 10 -6.05 -16.16 -58.56
N ILE A 11 -5.43 -16.79 -59.55
CA ILE A 11 -5.59 -18.24 -59.85
C ILE A 11 -4.48 -19.08 -59.18
N PHE A 12 -3.37 -18.46 -58.75
CA PHE A 12 -2.28 -19.18 -58.08
C PHE A 12 -2.47 -19.35 -56.56
N VAL A 13 -3.42 -18.62 -55.96
CA VAL A 13 -3.70 -18.67 -54.51
C VAL A 13 -4.80 -19.69 -54.16
N LEU A 14 -5.57 -20.18 -55.15
CA LEU A 14 -6.64 -21.16 -54.94
C LEU A 14 -6.24 -22.62 -55.28
N LEU A 15 -5.03 -22.82 -55.81
CA LEU A 15 -4.46 -24.15 -56.14
C LEU A 15 -3.43 -24.64 -55.12
N PHE A 16 -3.09 -23.83 -54.12
CA PHE A 16 -2.16 -24.20 -53.04
C PHE A 16 -2.86 -24.70 -51.76
N ILE A 17 -4.19 -24.60 -51.69
CA ILE A 17 -5.00 -25.01 -50.52
C ILE A 17 -5.70 -26.37 -50.74
N LEU A 18 -5.54 -27.01 -51.90
CA LEU A 18 -6.23 -28.27 -52.23
C LEU A 18 -5.30 -29.43 -52.65
N LEU A 19 -4.05 -29.45 -52.18
CA LEU A 19 -3.12 -30.57 -52.42
C LEU A 19 -2.32 -30.95 -51.16
N PHE A 20 -2.95 -30.87 -49.99
CA PHE A 20 -2.39 -31.41 -48.73
C PHE A 20 -3.45 -32.21 -47.96
N ALA A 21 -4.24 -32.97 -48.70
CA ALA A 21 -5.15 -33.95 -48.14
C ALA A 21 -4.98 -35.27 -48.91
N VAL A 22 -4.58 -36.29 -48.15
CA VAL A 22 -4.77 -37.73 -48.37
C VAL A 22 -3.58 -38.53 -48.95
N THR A 23 -3.19 -39.52 -48.13
CA THR A 23 -2.29 -40.68 -48.33
C THR A 23 -0.80 -40.43 -48.05
N THR A 24 -0.05 -41.23 -47.29
CA THR A 24 -0.22 -42.61 -46.78
C THR A 24 0.51 -42.75 -45.42
N ASN A 25 -0.09 -43.49 -44.50
CA ASN A 25 0.57 -44.03 -43.31
C ASN A 25 1.57 -45.11 -43.73
N ILE A 26 2.86 -44.84 -43.58
CA ILE A 26 3.87 -45.88 -43.41
C ILE A 26 4.51 -45.60 -42.05
N GLY A 27 4.20 -46.46 -41.08
CA GLY A 27 4.76 -46.39 -39.74
C GLY A 27 6.27 -46.65 -39.79
N LEU A 28 7.05 -45.57 -39.70
CA LEU A 28 8.41 -45.62 -39.20
C LEU A 28 8.31 -45.71 -37.67
N ILE A 29 8.66 -46.88 -37.14
CA ILE A 29 8.93 -47.04 -35.71
C ILE A 29 10.19 -46.23 -35.42
N GLN A 30 10.02 -44.96 -35.05
CA GLN A 30 11.02 -44.28 -34.24
C GLN A 30 10.86 -44.82 -32.83
N ALA A 31 11.81 -45.65 -32.41
CA ALA A 31 12.04 -45.87 -30.99
C ALA A 31 12.32 -44.49 -30.36
N GLN A 32 11.34 -43.94 -29.65
CA GLN A 32 11.57 -42.87 -28.71
C GLN A 32 12.53 -43.41 -27.65
N THR A 33 13.83 -43.18 -27.83
CA THR A 33 14.71 -43.07 -26.68
C THR A 33 14.16 -41.92 -25.85
N GLN A 34 13.65 -42.26 -24.67
CA GLN A 34 13.19 -41.30 -23.69
C GLN A 34 14.30 -40.27 -23.50
N THR A 35 14.04 -39.03 -23.93
CA THR A 35 14.78 -37.87 -23.45
C THR A 35 14.74 -37.94 -21.93
N PRO A 36 15.86 -37.87 -21.20
CA PRO A 36 15.81 -37.82 -19.75
C PRO A 36 14.92 -36.64 -19.39
N THR A 37 13.79 -36.95 -18.73
CA THR A 37 12.94 -35.98 -18.08
C THR A 37 13.85 -35.09 -17.24
N PRO A 38 13.84 -33.75 -17.42
CA PRO A 38 14.53 -32.88 -16.48
C PRO A 38 13.93 -33.21 -15.12
N THR A 39 14.75 -33.74 -14.23
CA THR A 39 14.32 -34.00 -12.85
C THR A 39 14.00 -32.63 -12.28
N PRO A 40 12.72 -32.29 -11.99
CA PRO A 40 12.44 -31.05 -11.35
C PRO A 40 12.86 -31.25 -9.91
N THR A 41 14.10 -30.86 -9.58
CA THR A 41 14.36 -30.43 -8.22
C THR A 41 13.76 -29.02 -8.11
N SER A 42 12.45 -28.92 -8.26
CA SER A 42 11.70 -27.73 -7.87
C SER A 42 11.90 -27.65 -6.36
N SER A 43 12.75 -26.72 -5.91
CA SER A 43 12.84 -26.46 -4.48
C SER A 43 11.42 -26.13 -4.01
N LYS A 44 10.96 -26.70 -2.89
CA LYS A 44 9.62 -26.38 -2.33
C LYS A 44 9.34 -24.88 -2.25
N ASN A 45 10.39 -24.05 -2.18
CA ASN A 45 10.35 -22.60 -2.22
C ASN A 45 9.85 -22.02 -3.56
N TYR A 46 10.24 -22.59 -4.70
CA TYR A 46 9.86 -22.05 -6.02
C TYR A 46 8.36 -22.19 -6.29
N GLU A 47 7.77 -23.35 -5.99
CA GLU A 47 6.32 -23.55 -6.11
C GLU A 47 5.53 -22.66 -5.15
N GLU A 48 6.06 -22.39 -3.95
CA GLU A 48 5.45 -21.47 -3.00
C GLU A 48 5.48 -20.01 -3.53
N ILE A 49 6.58 -19.59 -4.16
CA ILE A 49 6.71 -18.27 -4.78
C ILE A 49 5.71 -18.11 -5.95
N LEU A 50 5.56 -19.12 -6.80
CA LEU A 50 4.59 -19.08 -7.90
C LEU A 50 3.14 -18.93 -7.41
N LYS A 51 2.79 -19.64 -6.34
CA LYS A 51 1.46 -19.49 -5.73
C LYS A 51 1.23 -18.09 -5.19
N LYS A 52 2.23 -17.51 -4.52
CA LYS A 52 2.17 -16.12 -4.02
C LYS A 52 2.00 -15.11 -5.17
N ILE A 53 2.66 -15.33 -6.32
CA ILE A 53 2.48 -14.51 -7.51
C ILE A 53 1.01 -14.53 -7.98
N GLU A 54 0.42 -15.72 -8.13
CA GLU A 54 -0.97 -15.88 -8.58
C GLU A 54 -1.97 -15.21 -7.61
N ASP A 55 -1.77 -15.41 -6.31
CA ASP A 55 -2.64 -14.84 -5.27
C ASP A 55 -2.55 -13.31 -5.26
N THR A 56 -1.36 -12.73 -5.43
CA THR A 56 -1.15 -11.28 -5.50
C THR A 56 -1.72 -10.68 -6.79
N GLU A 57 -1.59 -11.35 -7.93
CA GLU A 57 -2.18 -10.90 -9.20
C GLU A 57 -3.71 -10.78 -9.10
N LYS A 58 -4.39 -11.79 -8.50
CA LYS A 58 -5.84 -11.71 -8.23
C LYS A 58 -6.20 -10.55 -7.31
N LYS A 59 -5.40 -10.31 -6.28
CA LYS A 59 -5.62 -9.22 -5.33
C LYS A 59 -5.55 -7.85 -6.00
N ILE A 60 -4.64 -7.67 -6.95
CA ILE A 60 -4.53 -6.44 -7.75
C ILE A 60 -5.81 -6.23 -8.57
N GLU A 61 -6.30 -7.26 -9.28
CA GLU A 61 -7.53 -7.18 -10.07
C GLU A 61 -8.76 -6.79 -9.22
N GLU A 62 -8.89 -7.37 -8.02
CA GLU A 62 -9.96 -7.03 -7.09
C GLU A 62 -9.88 -5.57 -6.64
N LEU A 63 -8.69 -5.10 -6.24
CA LEU A 63 -8.46 -3.73 -5.77
C LEU A 63 -8.65 -2.68 -6.87
N GLU A 64 -8.30 -2.99 -8.12
CA GLU A 64 -8.53 -2.11 -9.27
C GLU A 64 -10.04 -1.92 -9.58
N SER A 65 -10.88 -2.87 -9.17
CA SER A 65 -12.33 -2.83 -9.39
C SER A 65 -13.10 -2.00 -8.35
N GLU A 66 -12.52 -1.74 -7.17
CA GLU A 66 -13.12 -0.92 -6.12
C GLU A 66 -12.84 0.59 -6.31
N LYS A 67 -13.70 1.47 -5.78
CA LYS A 67 -13.66 2.94 -5.96
C LYS A 67 -12.23 3.52 -5.86
N LYS A 68 -11.81 4.30 -6.87
CA LYS A 68 -10.49 4.99 -6.99
C LYS A 68 -10.27 6.07 -5.93
N THR A 69 -9.98 5.68 -4.69
CA THR A 69 -9.44 6.57 -3.66
C THR A 69 -7.91 6.58 -3.74
N LEU A 70 -7.24 7.59 -3.19
CA LEU A 70 -5.77 7.54 -3.07
C LEU A 70 -5.32 6.33 -2.23
N SER A 71 -6.08 5.96 -1.20
CA SER A 71 -5.79 4.77 -0.39
C SER A 71 -5.83 3.47 -1.19
N SER A 72 -6.80 3.32 -2.11
CA SER A 72 -6.85 2.13 -2.97
C SER A 72 -5.75 2.13 -4.03
N GLN A 73 -5.34 3.30 -4.54
CA GLN A 73 -4.19 3.41 -5.45
C GLN A 73 -2.86 3.03 -4.77
N ILE A 74 -2.64 3.48 -3.53
CA ILE A 74 -1.46 3.08 -2.74
C ILE A 74 -1.47 1.57 -2.49
N ALA A 75 -2.64 0.99 -2.15
CA ALA A 75 -2.76 -0.45 -1.97
C ALA A 75 -2.46 -1.24 -3.25
N VAL A 76 -2.88 -0.77 -4.42
CA VAL A 76 -2.54 -1.39 -5.71
C VAL A 76 -1.04 -1.33 -5.95
N ILE A 77 -0.40 -0.17 -5.76
CA ILE A 77 1.06 -0.02 -5.93
C ILE A 77 1.82 -0.91 -4.96
N ASP A 78 1.36 -1.05 -3.71
CA ASP A 78 1.98 -1.94 -2.73
C ASP A 78 1.95 -3.40 -3.17
N ASN A 79 0.84 -3.87 -3.73
CA ASN A 79 0.76 -5.22 -4.25
C ASN A 79 1.59 -5.39 -5.54
N GLN A 80 1.70 -4.36 -6.38
CA GLN A 80 2.56 -4.37 -7.56
C GLN A 80 4.06 -4.43 -7.19
N ILE A 81 4.47 -3.70 -6.15
CA ILE A 81 5.81 -3.78 -5.57
C ILE A 81 6.10 -5.20 -5.09
N GLN A 82 5.19 -5.78 -4.29
CA GLN A 82 5.35 -7.16 -3.80
C GLN A 82 5.42 -8.18 -4.95
N LEU A 83 4.57 -8.02 -5.96
CA LEU A 83 4.58 -8.89 -7.15
C LEU A 83 5.92 -8.80 -7.89
N THR A 84 6.45 -7.59 -8.03
CA THR A 84 7.73 -7.36 -8.73
C THR A 84 8.90 -7.92 -7.92
N GLU A 85 8.90 -7.77 -6.59
CA GLU A 85 9.89 -8.39 -5.69
C GLU A 85 9.86 -9.92 -5.79
N LEU A 86 8.67 -10.54 -5.81
CA LEU A 86 8.55 -11.99 -6.00
C LEU A 86 9.01 -12.46 -7.39
N LYS A 87 8.79 -11.65 -8.44
CA LYS A 87 9.29 -11.93 -9.79
C LYS A 87 10.81 -11.86 -9.84
N ILE A 88 11.42 -10.88 -9.16
CA ILE A 88 12.88 -10.76 -8.99
C ILE A 88 13.42 -12.02 -8.30
N ASP A 89 12.89 -12.39 -7.13
CA ASP A 89 13.33 -13.56 -6.37
C ASP A 89 13.24 -14.85 -7.20
N SER A 90 12.11 -15.04 -7.90
CA SER A 90 11.89 -16.18 -8.79
C SER A 90 12.93 -16.24 -9.92
N THR A 91 13.19 -15.11 -10.58
CA THR A 91 14.18 -15.02 -11.65
C THR A 91 15.60 -15.26 -11.15
N GLU A 92 15.96 -14.77 -9.95
CA GLU A 92 17.27 -15.03 -9.34
C GLU A 92 17.47 -16.52 -9.03
N VAL A 93 16.44 -17.19 -8.50
CA VAL A 93 16.47 -18.65 -8.28
C VAL A 93 16.66 -19.40 -9.59
N GLN A 94 15.90 -19.06 -10.64
CA GLN A 94 16.06 -19.68 -11.96
C GLN A 94 17.45 -19.48 -12.56
N ILE A 95 18.03 -18.28 -12.41
CA ILE A 95 19.42 -18.01 -12.84
C ILE A 95 20.40 -18.87 -12.06
N SER A 96 20.22 -19.00 -10.75
CA SER A 96 21.07 -19.84 -9.89
C SER A 96 21.00 -21.31 -10.31
N ASP A 97 19.81 -21.86 -10.51
CA ASP A 97 19.61 -23.26 -10.92
C ASP A 97 20.21 -23.51 -12.31
N LEU A 98 19.95 -22.63 -13.28
CA LEU A 98 20.56 -22.74 -14.61
C LEU A 98 22.09 -22.63 -14.57
N THR A 99 22.65 -21.85 -13.65
CA THR A 99 24.10 -21.73 -13.49
C THR A 99 24.71 -23.04 -12.99
N LEU A 100 24.07 -23.71 -12.03
CA LEU A 100 24.50 -25.04 -11.55
C LEU A 100 24.40 -26.10 -12.65
N ASP A 101 23.34 -26.03 -13.45
CA ASP A 101 23.13 -26.88 -14.61
C ASP A 101 24.20 -26.69 -15.70
N ILE A 102 24.62 -25.44 -15.92
CA ILE A 102 25.70 -25.08 -16.85
C ILE A 102 27.03 -25.61 -16.34
N ASP A 103 27.37 -25.44 -15.05
CA ASP A 103 28.60 -25.98 -14.47
C ASP A 103 28.67 -27.51 -14.58
N THR A 104 27.53 -28.18 -14.39
CA THR A 104 27.43 -29.64 -14.58
C THR A 104 27.59 -30.05 -16.04
N ALA A 105 27.03 -29.28 -16.97
CA ALA A 105 27.17 -29.54 -18.40
C ALA A 105 28.60 -29.29 -18.89
N ASP A 106 29.27 -28.24 -18.40
CA ASP A 106 30.66 -27.89 -18.72
C ASP A 106 31.61 -29.04 -18.39
N LYS A 107 31.50 -29.59 -17.16
CA LYS A 107 32.28 -30.78 -16.74
C LYS A 107 32.06 -32.00 -17.62
N LYS A 108 30.81 -32.25 -18.06
CA LYS A 108 30.50 -33.36 -18.97
C LYS A 108 31.07 -33.13 -20.37
N ILE A 109 31.03 -31.89 -20.86
CA ILE A 109 31.60 -31.50 -22.13
C ILE A 109 33.12 -31.74 -22.09
N ASP A 110 33.81 -31.34 -21.02
CA ASP A 110 35.24 -31.58 -20.83
C ASP A 110 35.58 -33.09 -20.85
N GLU A 111 34.79 -33.92 -20.17
CA GLU A 111 34.97 -35.38 -20.16
C GLU A 111 34.79 -36.00 -21.55
N ILE A 112 33.76 -35.58 -22.29
CA ILE A 112 33.49 -36.07 -23.65
C ILE A 112 34.56 -35.57 -24.62
N GLU A 113 35.00 -34.31 -24.51
CA GLU A 113 36.06 -33.72 -25.32
C GLU A 113 37.38 -34.49 -25.15
N ALA A 114 37.79 -34.77 -23.92
CA ALA A 114 38.98 -35.57 -23.65
C ALA A 114 38.89 -37.01 -24.22
N SER A 115 37.71 -37.62 -24.16
CA SER A 115 37.47 -38.95 -24.74
C SER A 115 37.53 -38.92 -26.28
N LEU A 116 36.89 -37.91 -26.88
CA LEU A 116 36.87 -37.69 -28.33
C LEU A 116 38.28 -37.44 -28.87
N ASP A 117 39.09 -36.65 -28.18
CA ASP A 117 40.50 -36.41 -28.53
C ASP A 117 41.30 -37.71 -28.54
N LYS A 118 41.14 -38.54 -27.50
CA LYS A 118 41.81 -39.85 -27.42
C LYS A 118 41.38 -40.78 -28.55
N LEU A 119 40.08 -40.88 -28.81
CA LEU A 119 39.53 -41.71 -29.90
C LEU A 119 40.02 -41.22 -31.27
N THR A 120 40.00 -39.91 -31.49
CA THR A 120 40.48 -39.27 -32.72
C THR A 120 41.97 -39.53 -32.93
N GLN A 121 42.79 -39.42 -31.89
CA GLN A 121 44.23 -39.70 -31.98
C GLN A 121 44.51 -41.17 -32.35
N VAL A 122 43.78 -42.11 -31.75
CA VAL A 122 43.88 -43.54 -32.09
C VAL A 122 43.43 -43.77 -33.54
N LEU A 123 42.31 -43.17 -33.94
CA LEU A 123 41.75 -43.30 -35.29
C LEU A 123 42.71 -42.77 -36.35
N VAL A 124 43.28 -41.58 -36.15
CA VAL A 124 44.29 -40.98 -37.04
C VAL A 124 45.52 -41.88 -37.16
N ASN A 125 46.00 -42.45 -36.04
CA ASN A 125 47.13 -43.37 -36.07
C ASN A 125 46.81 -44.66 -36.83
N ARG A 126 45.59 -45.20 -36.69
CA ARG A 126 45.13 -46.37 -37.46
C ARG A 126 44.99 -46.06 -38.94
N ILE A 127 44.45 -44.90 -39.31
CA ILE A 127 44.35 -44.45 -40.72
C ILE A 127 45.74 -44.35 -41.35
N LYS A 128 46.72 -43.74 -40.65
CA LYS A 128 48.11 -43.66 -41.12
C LYS A 128 48.73 -45.04 -41.32
N ALA A 129 48.55 -45.95 -40.36
CA ALA A 129 49.07 -47.31 -40.47
C ALA A 129 48.47 -48.07 -41.65
N THR A 130 47.15 -48.00 -41.85
CA THR A 130 46.46 -48.60 -42.99
C THR A 130 46.91 -47.99 -44.32
N TYR A 131 47.15 -46.68 -44.37
CA TYR A 131 47.67 -46.01 -45.56
C TYR A 131 49.09 -46.47 -45.91
N MET A 132 49.99 -46.58 -44.92
CA MET A 132 51.37 -47.04 -45.12
C MET A 132 51.46 -48.50 -45.58
N ILE A 133 50.54 -49.35 -45.15
CA ILE A 133 50.45 -50.76 -45.58
C ILE A 133 49.89 -50.89 -47.01
N GLY A 134 49.15 -49.88 -47.48
CA GLY A 134 48.45 -49.90 -48.77
C GLY A 134 47.21 -50.81 -48.76
N SER A 135 46.46 -50.83 -49.86
CA SER A 135 45.28 -51.71 -49.99
C SER A 135 45.73 -53.17 -50.14
N ALA A 136 46.01 -53.86 -49.03
CA ALA A 136 46.29 -55.29 -49.03
C ALA A 136 45.02 -56.04 -49.46
N SER A 137 44.95 -56.38 -50.75
CA SER A 137 43.87 -57.21 -51.28
C SER A 137 43.95 -58.61 -50.63
N PRO A 138 42.82 -59.25 -50.27
CA PRO A 138 42.80 -60.63 -49.77
C PRO A 138 43.57 -61.60 -50.68
N PHE A 139 43.62 -61.33 -51.99
CA PHE A 139 44.41 -62.08 -52.96
C PHE A 139 45.93 -61.92 -52.76
N HIS A 140 46.41 -60.74 -52.36
CA HIS A 140 47.83 -60.53 -52.06
C HIS A 140 48.24 -61.20 -50.75
N LEU A 141 47.33 -61.25 -49.77
CA LEU A 141 47.52 -61.99 -48.51
C LEU A 141 47.62 -63.50 -48.76
N LEU A 142 46.83 -64.04 -49.70
CA LEU A 142 46.89 -65.43 -50.14
C LEU A 142 48.21 -65.76 -50.88
N LEU A 143 48.70 -64.85 -51.72
CA LEU A 143 49.94 -65.06 -52.48
C LEU A 143 51.22 -64.90 -51.64
N SER A 144 51.14 -64.23 -50.49
CA SER A 144 52.27 -63.97 -49.60
C SER A 144 52.34 -64.88 -48.37
N SER A 145 51.32 -65.72 -48.14
CA SER A 145 51.30 -66.70 -47.04
C SER A 145 52.15 -67.93 -47.36
N SER A 146 52.81 -68.49 -46.33
CA SER A 146 53.72 -69.65 -46.50
C SER A 146 52.98 -70.99 -46.63
N ASP A 147 51.78 -71.09 -46.03
CA ASP A 147 50.89 -72.26 -46.11
C ASP A 147 49.43 -71.87 -45.82
N VAL A 148 48.51 -72.85 -45.95
CA VAL A 148 47.05 -72.64 -45.75
C VAL A 148 46.72 -72.23 -44.31
N SER A 149 47.46 -72.71 -43.32
CA SER A 149 47.23 -72.38 -41.90
C SER A 149 47.65 -70.94 -41.60
N ASP A 150 48.80 -70.50 -42.12
CA ASP A 150 49.30 -69.12 -42.07
C ASP A 150 48.32 -68.16 -42.77
N PHE A 151 47.81 -68.52 -43.95
CA PHE A 151 46.76 -67.76 -44.64
C PHE A 151 45.51 -67.58 -43.78
N ILE A 152 44.93 -68.68 -43.27
CA ILE A 152 43.71 -68.63 -42.45
C ILE A 152 43.92 -67.77 -41.20
N THR A 153 45.10 -67.86 -40.59
CA THR A 153 45.46 -67.10 -39.39
C THR A 153 45.54 -65.60 -39.68
N ARG A 154 46.27 -65.21 -40.74
CA ARG A 154 46.38 -63.80 -41.17
C ARG A 154 45.05 -63.22 -41.64
N ALA A 155 44.25 -64.01 -42.35
CA ALA A 155 42.91 -63.61 -42.79
C ALA A 155 41.98 -63.34 -41.59
N ASN A 156 42.04 -64.19 -40.56
CA ASN A 156 41.30 -63.98 -39.32
C ASN A 156 41.76 -62.72 -38.57
N TYR A 157 43.06 -62.48 -38.46
CA TYR A 157 43.58 -61.25 -37.85
C TYR A 157 43.16 -59.98 -38.61
N LEU A 158 43.22 -60.00 -39.94
CA LEU A 158 42.75 -58.88 -40.76
C LEU A 158 41.26 -58.61 -40.54
N ARG A 159 40.43 -59.65 -40.47
CA ARG A 159 39.00 -59.53 -40.18
C ARG A 159 38.75 -58.90 -38.81
N ILE A 160 39.48 -59.33 -37.78
CA ILE A 160 39.37 -58.78 -36.42
C ILE A 160 39.80 -57.30 -36.42
N ALA A 161 40.91 -56.97 -37.07
CA ALA A 161 41.41 -55.60 -37.18
C ALA A 161 40.40 -54.68 -37.90
N GLN A 162 39.84 -55.11 -39.02
CA GLN A 162 38.80 -54.37 -39.76
C GLN A 162 37.53 -54.17 -38.93
N ALA A 163 37.12 -55.17 -38.14
CA ALA A 163 35.98 -55.05 -37.24
C ALA A 163 36.24 -54.02 -36.14
N HIS A 164 37.44 -54.02 -35.56
CA HIS A 164 37.86 -53.03 -34.57
C HIS A 164 37.94 -51.62 -35.18
N ASP A 165 38.48 -51.46 -36.38
CA ASP A 165 38.57 -50.15 -37.05
C ASP A 165 37.18 -49.58 -37.37
N LYS A 166 36.25 -50.41 -37.85
CA LYS A 166 34.84 -50.00 -38.03
C LYS A 166 34.21 -49.56 -36.72
N ARG A 167 34.45 -50.30 -35.64
CA ARG A 167 33.96 -49.95 -34.30
C ARG A 167 34.56 -48.62 -33.83
N LEU A 168 35.87 -48.43 -33.99
CA LEU A 168 36.53 -47.17 -33.62
C LEU A 168 35.96 -45.97 -34.38
N ILE A 169 35.71 -46.10 -35.69
CA ILE A 169 35.06 -45.04 -36.48
C ILE A 169 33.66 -44.75 -35.94
N PHE A 170 32.88 -45.80 -35.65
CA PHE A 170 31.54 -45.66 -35.09
C PHE A 170 31.56 -44.97 -33.72
N ASP A 171 32.39 -45.44 -32.79
CA ASP A 171 32.53 -44.91 -31.43
C ASP A 171 33.00 -43.44 -31.48
N THR A 172 33.95 -43.10 -32.36
CA THR A 172 34.42 -41.71 -32.56
C THR A 172 33.31 -40.81 -33.12
N THR A 173 32.51 -41.32 -34.06
CA THR A 173 31.39 -40.57 -34.66
C THR A 173 30.29 -40.33 -33.63
N GLN A 174 29.97 -41.33 -32.81
CA GLN A 174 29.00 -41.20 -31.72
C GLN A 174 29.47 -40.17 -30.69
N ALA A 175 30.71 -40.28 -30.21
CA ALA A 175 31.29 -39.32 -29.27
C ALA A 175 31.28 -37.88 -29.81
N LYS A 176 31.54 -37.69 -31.13
CA LYS A 176 31.45 -36.39 -31.78
C LYS A 176 30.02 -35.83 -31.76
N ASN A 177 29.03 -36.65 -32.12
CA ASN A 177 27.63 -36.24 -32.12
C ASN A 177 27.17 -35.90 -30.70
N ASP A 178 27.56 -36.69 -29.70
CA ASP A 178 27.24 -36.44 -28.29
C ASP A 178 27.84 -35.11 -27.81
N TYR A 179 29.10 -34.84 -28.16
CA TYR A 179 29.76 -33.56 -27.88
C TYR A 179 29.02 -32.38 -28.51
N GLU A 180 28.68 -32.47 -29.81
CA GLU A 180 27.94 -31.42 -30.53
C GLU A 180 26.57 -31.15 -29.87
N ASN A 181 25.83 -32.21 -29.52
CA ASN A 181 24.54 -32.08 -28.84
C ASN A 181 24.66 -31.44 -27.45
N GLN A 182 25.66 -31.84 -26.64
CA GLN A 182 25.86 -31.24 -25.31
C GLN A 182 26.28 -29.77 -25.41
N ARG A 183 27.14 -29.43 -26.38
CA ARG A 183 27.53 -28.05 -26.68
C ARG A 183 26.32 -27.19 -27.07
N GLU A 184 25.42 -27.70 -27.90
CA GLU A 184 24.20 -26.98 -28.30
C GLU A 184 23.31 -26.66 -27.09
N ILE A 185 23.04 -27.66 -26.23
CA ILE A 185 22.25 -27.49 -25.00
C ILE A 185 22.90 -26.45 -24.07
N PHE A 186 24.22 -26.49 -23.93
CA PHE A 186 24.98 -25.56 -23.10
C PHE A 186 24.88 -24.11 -23.59
N GLU A 187 25.00 -23.89 -24.90
CA GLU A 187 24.83 -22.57 -25.50
C GLU A 187 23.39 -22.06 -25.37
N ASP A 188 22.37 -22.91 -25.54
CA ASP A 188 20.98 -22.54 -25.31
C ASP A 188 20.71 -22.12 -23.86
N LYS A 189 21.23 -22.87 -22.87
CA LYS A 189 21.12 -22.50 -21.45
C LYS A 189 21.79 -21.15 -21.14
N LYS A 190 22.94 -20.85 -21.75
CA LYS A 190 23.58 -19.53 -21.62
C LYS A 190 22.69 -18.42 -22.18
N LEU A 191 22.07 -18.64 -23.34
CA LEU A 191 21.14 -17.67 -23.92
C LEU A 191 19.92 -17.44 -23.03
N GLN A 192 19.42 -18.49 -22.37
CA GLN A 192 18.33 -18.38 -21.39
C GLN A 192 18.73 -17.53 -20.18
N ILE A 193 19.93 -17.74 -19.60
CA ILE A 193 20.44 -16.88 -18.51
C ILE A 193 20.53 -15.43 -18.94
N GLU A 194 21.08 -15.14 -20.12
CA GLU A 194 21.20 -13.76 -20.60
C GLU A 194 19.82 -13.12 -20.84
N LYS A 195 18.80 -13.91 -21.21
CA LYS A 195 17.42 -13.44 -21.27
C LYS A 195 16.87 -13.11 -19.87
N LEU A 196 17.01 -14.01 -18.91
CA LEU A 196 16.56 -13.82 -17.53
C LEU A 196 17.23 -12.61 -16.86
N LYS A 197 18.53 -12.38 -17.11
CA LYS A 197 19.24 -11.18 -16.62
C LYS A 197 18.65 -9.89 -17.18
N ARG A 198 18.23 -9.86 -18.46
CA ARG A 198 17.56 -8.69 -19.05
C ARG A 198 16.19 -8.45 -18.42
N GLU A 199 15.44 -9.52 -18.15
CA GLU A 199 14.16 -9.44 -17.44
C GLU A 199 14.37 -8.92 -16.00
N LEU A 200 15.39 -9.39 -15.30
CA LEU A 200 15.75 -8.93 -13.95
C LEU A 200 16.05 -7.43 -13.89
N VAL A 201 16.84 -6.91 -14.85
CA VAL A 201 17.10 -5.46 -14.96
C VAL A 201 15.80 -4.68 -15.18
N THR A 202 14.89 -5.22 -15.99
CA THR A 202 13.59 -4.60 -16.26
C THR A 202 12.72 -4.55 -15.00
N TYR A 203 12.64 -5.67 -14.26
CA TYR A 203 11.90 -5.74 -13.00
C TYR A 203 12.48 -4.80 -11.94
N THR A 204 13.81 -4.72 -11.82
CA THR A 204 14.48 -3.80 -10.89
C THR A 204 14.14 -2.34 -11.23
N SER A 205 14.18 -1.97 -12.51
CA SER A 205 13.80 -0.62 -12.94
C SER A 205 12.32 -0.32 -12.69
N GLN A 206 11.42 -1.30 -12.85
CA GLN A 206 10.00 -1.13 -12.57
C GLN A 206 9.77 -0.94 -11.06
N LEU A 207 10.43 -1.74 -10.24
CA LEU A 207 10.35 -1.65 -8.78
C LEU A 207 10.76 -0.26 -8.27
N ASP A 208 11.85 0.31 -8.82
CA ASP A 208 12.31 1.65 -8.48
C ASP A 208 11.29 2.72 -8.88
N GLN A 209 10.66 2.58 -10.06
CA GLN A 209 9.61 3.49 -10.51
C GLN A 209 8.37 3.41 -9.62
N ASP A 210 7.94 2.22 -9.25
CA ASP A 210 6.74 2.01 -8.41
C ASP A 210 6.98 2.55 -6.99
N LYS A 211 8.17 2.32 -6.42
CA LYS A 211 8.58 2.90 -5.13
C LYS A 211 8.62 4.43 -5.18
N GLY A 212 9.20 5.00 -6.23
CA GLY A 212 9.23 6.46 -6.42
C GLY A 212 7.83 7.07 -6.61
N GLY A 213 6.96 6.41 -7.38
CA GLY A 213 5.57 6.82 -7.57
C GLY A 213 4.75 6.79 -6.28
N LYS A 214 4.96 5.76 -5.44
CA LYS A 214 4.34 5.65 -4.12
C LYS A 214 4.76 6.81 -3.20
N GLU A 215 6.06 7.12 -3.13
CA GLU A 215 6.56 8.23 -2.30
C GLU A 215 5.96 9.57 -2.72
N GLN A 216 5.81 9.82 -4.02
CA GLN A 216 5.16 11.03 -4.52
C GLN A 216 3.69 11.11 -4.11
N LEU A 217 2.94 10.00 -4.19
CA LEU A 217 1.53 9.97 -3.79
C LEU A 217 1.35 10.21 -2.29
N LEU A 218 2.23 9.66 -1.45
CA LEU A 218 2.22 9.90 -0.01
C LEU A 218 2.50 11.38 0.29
N ALA A 219 3.50 11.98 -0.35
CA ALA A 219 3.84 13.40 -0.16
C ALA A 219 2.70 14.35 -0.58
N VAL A 220 1.95 14.01 -1.65
CA VAL A 220 0.76 14.77 -2.05
C VAL A 220 -0.35 14.63 -0.99
N THR A 221 -0.59 13.42 -0.51
CA THR A 221 -1.62 13.15 0.51
C THR A 221 -1.37 13.90 1.81
N GLU A 222 -0.13 13.89 2.30
CA GLU A 222 0.26 14.59 3.53
C GLU A 222 0.15 16.12 3.41
N ASN A 223 0.53 16.68 2.25
CA ASN A 223 0.41 18.11 2.00
C ASN A 223 -1.04 18.58 1.93
N ASP A 224 -1.91 17.82 1.27
CA ASP A 224 -3.34 18.15 1.19
C ASP A 224 -4.00 18.05 2.57
N GLU A 225 -3.68 17.03 3.37
CA GLU A 225 -4.16 16.92 4.75
C GLU A 225 -3.75 18.14 5.58
N LYS A 226 -2.48 18.55 5.54
CA LYS A 226 -1.98 19.72 6.25
C LYS A 226 -2.74 21.00 5.83
N LYS A 227 -2.96 21.20 4.54
CA LYS A 227 -3.70 22.36 4.01
C LYS A 227 -5.14 22.40 4.55
N TYR A 228 -5.83 21.26 4.59
CA TYR A 228 -7.18 21.19 5.17
C TYR A 228 -7.20 21.43 6.68
N GLN A 229 -6.20 20.92 7.42
CA GLN A 229 -6.06 21.19 8.85
C GLN A 229 -5.84 22.68 9.14
N GLU A 230 -5.01 23.36 8.34
CA GLU A 230 -4.77 24.80 8.43
C GLU A 230 -6.05 25.61 8.13
N GLU A 231 -6.80 25.23 7.09
CA GLU A 231 -8.07 25.88 6.73
C GLU A 231 -9.14 25.69 7.81
N LEU A 232 -9.25 24.49 8.39
CA LEU A 232 -10.14 24.20 9.52
C LEU A 232 -9.76 25.01 10.77
N ALA A 233 -8.47 25.12 11.08
CA ALA A 233 -7.98 25.93 12.20
C ALA A 233 -8.32 27.41 12.00
N ARG A 234 -8.17 27.93 10.78
CA ARG A 234 -8.57 29.29 10.42
C ARG A 234 -10.07 29.51 10.61
N PHE A 235 -10.93 28.63 10.10
CA PHE A 235 -12.38 28.76 10.27
C PHE A 235 -12.81 28.71 11.73
N ARG A 236 -12.16 27.90 12.57
CA ARG A 236 -12.40 27.88 14.01
C ARG A 236 -11.98 29.19 14.69
N ALA A 237 -10.83 29.74 14.31
CA ALA A 237 -10.37 31.03 14.82
C ALA A 237 -11.31 32.18 14.40
N ASP A 238 -11.75 32.19 13.15
CA ASP A 238 -12.72 33.15 12.63
C ASP A 238 -14.05 33.03 13.40
N ALA A 239 -14.58 31.82 13.58
CA ALA A 239 -15.79 31.58 14.36
C ALA A 239 -15.66 32.01 15.83
N ALA A 240 -14.52 31.73 16.48
CA ALA A 240 -14.24 32.18 17.84
C ALA A 240 -14.18 33.71 17.96
N SER A 241 -13.53 34.38 16.99
CA SER A 241 -13.46 35.84 16.96
C SER A 241 -14.82 36.51 16.73
N ILE A 242 -15.66 35.91 15.87
CA ILE A 242 -17.03 36.35 15.61
C ILE A 242 -17.90 36.14 16.86
N ASN A 243 -17.79 34.99 17.52
CA ASN A 243 -18.51 34.71 18.76
C ASN A 243 -18.12 35.68 19.88
N ALA A 244 -16.82 36.00 20.03
CA ALA A 244 -16.34 37.00 20.98
C ALA A 244 -16.80 38.43 20.64
N ALA A 245 -17.05 38.73 19.36
CA ALA A 245 -17.53 40.04 18.91
C ALA A 245 -19.05 40.22 19.00
N ILE A 246 -19.83 39.14 19.07
CA ILE A 246 -21.30 39.17 18.91
C ILE A 246 -22.07 38.64 20.14
N GLY A 247 -21.43 37.87 21.02
CA GLY A 247 -22.08 37.20 22.16
C GLY A 247 -21.53 37.60 23.52
N ASN A 248 -22.43 37.86 24.48
CA ASN A 248 -22.06 38.00 25.90
C ASN A 248 -21.93 36.63 26.59
N VAL A 249 -22.31 35.51 25.95
CA VAL A 249 -22.15 34.16 26.53
C VAL A 249 -20.80 33.60 26.11
N GLY A 250 -19.92 33.38 27.09
CA GLY A 250 -18.58 32.79 26.94
C GLY A 250 -18.59 31.27 27.08
N ASP A 251 -17.47 30.71 27.57
CA ASP A 251 -17.20 29.27 27.58
C ASP A 251 -18.24 28.46 28.37
N PHE A 252 -18.61 27.28 27.84
CA PHE A 252 -19.39 26.28 28.55
C PHE A 252 -18.56 25.66 29.68
N LEU A 253 -19.07 25.70 30.91
CA LEU A 253 -18.37 25.27 32.13
C LEU A 253 -18.80 23.89 32.63
N GLY A 254 -19.92 23.34 32.13
CA GLY A 254 -20.46 22.05 32.54
C GLY A 254 -21.93 22.10 32.92
N THR A 255 -22.46 21.02 33.50
CA THR A 255 -23.83 20.92 33.99
C THR A 255 -23.88 20.99 35.51
N VAL A 256 -24.94 21.56 36.06
CA VAL A 256 -25.16 21.68 37.51
C VAL A 256 -26.57 21.26 37.89
N ASN A 257 -26.74 20.83 39.14
CA ASN A 257 -28.03 20.59 39.74
C ASN A 257 -28.50 21.82 40.52
N LYS A 258 -29.80 21.85 40.81
CA LYS A 258 -30.40 22.83 41.72
C LYS A 258 -29.63 22.89 43.04
N GLY A 259 -29.13 24.07 43.39
CA GLY A 259 -28.44 24.35 44.64
C GLY A 259 -26.95 24.07 44.69
N ASP A 260 -26.37 23.57 43.60
CA ASP A 260 -24.92 23.46 43.44
C ASP A 260 -24.29 24.86 43.46
N VAL A 261 -23.09 24.96 44.04
CA VAL A 261 -22.34 26.22 44.09
C VAL A 261 -21.73 26.46 42.71
N ILE A 262 -22.12 27.56 42.07
CA ILE A 262 -21.69 27.92 40.71
C ILE A 262 -20.69 29.06 40.68
N ALA A 263 -20.66 29.89 41.74
CA ALA A 263 -19.72 31.00 41.88
C ALA A 263 -19.66 31.47 43.34
N SER A 264 -18.98 32.59 43.56
CA SER A 264 -19.03 33.33 44.82
C SER A 264 -19.31 34.81 44.54
N VAL A 265 -19.91 35.50 45.51
CA VAL A 265 -20.19 36.94 45.43
C VAL A 265 -18.85 37.69 45.35
N GLY A 266 -18.72 38.55 44.35
CA GLY A 266 -17.55 39.38 44.14
C GLY A 266 -17.92 40.86 44.04
N SER A 267 -17.15 41.61 43.26
CA SER A 267 -17.38 43.04 42.98
C SER A 267 -16.77 43.43 41.63
N SER A 268 -16.96 42.62 40.58
CA SER A 268 -16.45 42.88 39.23
C SER A 268 -17.40 43.77 38.41
N GLY A 269 -16.89 44.58 37.47
CA GLY A 269 -17.74 45.37 36.57
C GLY A 269 -18.42 46.58 37.20
N CYS A 270 -19.65 46.88 36.78
CA CYS A 270 -20.46 48.00 37.25
C CYS A 270 -21.01 47.79 38.67
N SER A 271 -20.12 47.57 39.64
CA SER A 271 -20.48 47.31 41.04
C SER A 271 -19.81 48.34 41.96
N THR A 272 -20.56 48.82 42.95
CA THR A 272 -20.08 49.76 43.98
C THR A 272 -19.61 49.07 45.27
N GLY A 273 -19.74 47.74 45.35
CA GLY A 273 -19.36 46.93 46.50
C GLY A 273 -19.91 45.50 46.41
N PRO A 274 -19.53 44.58 47.31
CA PRO A 274 -19.92 43.17 47.19
C PRO A 274 -21.43 42.92 47.22
N HIS A 275 -21.97 42.41 46.10
CA HIS A 275 -23.36 41.99 45.95
C HIS A 275 -23.52 41.03 44.78
N LEU A 276 -24.63 40.29 44.75
CA LEU A 276 -25.08 39.51 43.59
C LEU A 276 -26.10 40.33 42.81
N HIS A 277 -25.86 40.56 41.52
CA HIS A 277 -26.89 41.03 40.60
C HIS A 277 -27.49 39.82 39.87
N PHE A 278 -28.77 39.54 40.11
CA PHE A 278 -29.48 38.35 39.65
C PHE A 278 -30.56 38.70 38.63
N GLU A 279 -30.51 38.07 37.44
CA GLU A 279 -31.52 38.25 36.39
C GLU A 279 -32.18 36.92 36.02
N VAL A 280 -33.45 36.99 35.59
CA VAL A 280 -34.22 35.85 35.10
C VAL A 280 -34.81 36.18 33.72
N TYR A 281 -34.71 35.22 32.81
CA TYR A 281 -35.33 35.27 31.49
C TYR A 281 -36.31 34.11 31.30
N THR A 282 -37.44 34.39 30.65
CA THR A 282 -38.47 33.41 30.27
C THR A 282 -38.56 33.26 28.76
N ASP A 283 -39.17 32.15 28.33
CA ASP A 283 -39.16 31.71 26.93
C ASP A 283 -37.73 31.73 26.36
N ALA A 284 -36.79 31.34 27.22
CA ALA A 284 -35.38 31.65 27.06
C ALA A 284 -34.53 30.41 26.83
N LYS A 285 -33.48 30.57 26.01
CA LYS A 285 -32.42 29.57 25.79
C LYS A 285 -31.10 30.26 25.46
N VAL A 286 -30.00 29.55 25.69
CA VAL A 286 -28.68 29.95 25.17
C VAL A 286 -28.52 29.38 23.78
N GLU A 287 -28.41 30.24 22.77
CA GLU A 287 -28.22 29.86 21.37
C GLU A 287 -27.27 30.84 20.68
N SER A 288 -26.32 30.30 19.90
CA SER A 288 -25.35 31.10 19.13
C SER A 288 -24.61 32.17 19.96
N GLY A 289 -24.20 31.82 21.19
CA GLY A 289 -23.45 32.71 22.08
C GLY A 289 -24.28 33.84 22.70
N ARG A 290 -25.61 33.77 22.66
CA ARG A 290 -26.53 34.78 23.21
C ARG A 290 -27.64 34.13 24.03
N VAL A 291 -28.10 34.85 25.06
CA VAL A 291 -29.38 34.56 25.72
C VAL A 291 -30.47 35.15 24.83
N ILE A 292 -31.33 34.29 24.29
CA ILE A 292 -32.52 34.68 23.54
C ILE A 292 -33.70 34.45 24.47
N GLY A 293 -34.47 35.49 24.79
CA GLY A 293 -35.63 35.39 25.67
C GLY A 293 -36.09 36.75 26.20
N ASN A 294 -37.13 36.74 27.02
CA ASN A 294 -37.68 37.94 27.63
C ASN A 294 -37.21 38.05 29.08
N ARG A 295 -36.59 39.18 29.42
CA ARG A 295 -36.21 39.48 30.81
C ARG A 295 -37.45 39.78 31.64
N VAL A 296 -37.53 39.20 32.82
CA VAL A 296 -38.68 39.34 33.74
C VAL A 296 -38.23 39.70 35.15
N ASP A 297 -39.17 40.11 35.98
CA ASP A 297 -38.93 40.32 37.42
C ASP A 297 -38.50 38.99 38.08
N PRO A 298 -37.32 38.91 38.71
CA PRO A 298 -36.87 37.71 39.42
C PRO A 298 -37.65 37.39 40.70
N LYS A 299 -38.35 38.36 41.29
CA LYS A 299 -38.99 38.22 42.61
C LYS A 299 -39.94 37.00 42.72
N PRO A 300 -40.85 36.74 41.76
CA PRO A 300 -41.74 35.57 41.82
C PRO A 300 -40.98 34.23 41.80
N TYR A 301 -39.80 34.18 41.19
CA TYR A 301 -38.96 32.99 41.13
C TYR A 301 -38.20 32.77 42.44
N LEU A 302 -37.78 33.86 43.10
CA LEU A 302 -37.09 33.81 44.40
C LEU A 302 -38.04 33.52 45.57
N GLU A 303 -39.32 33.85 45.45
CA GLU A 303 -40.37 33.57 46.44
C GLU A 303 -41.01 32.19 46.25
N ASN A 304 -40.77 31.52 45.12
CA ASN A 304 -41.26 30.18 44.85
C ASN A 304 -40.35 29.12 45.50
N SER A 305 -40.89 28.34 46.43
CA SER A 305 -40.18 27.26 47.13
C SER A 305 -39.67 26.14 46.22
N SER A 306 -40.15 26.07 44.98
CA SER A 306 -39.69 25.12 43.96
C SER A 306 -38.30 25.47 43.42
N TYR A 307 -37.81 26.69 43.64
CA TYR A 307 -36.47 27.13 43.21
C TYR A 307 -35.54 27.34 44.40
N GLN A 308 -34.23 27.29 44.15
CA GLN A 308 -33.22 27.55 45.16
C GLN A 308 -32.89 29.04 45.17
N GLN A 309 -32.88 29.65 46.34
CA GLN A 309 -32.37 31.02 46.46
C GLN A 309 -30.86 31.05 46.17
N PRO A 310 -30.40 31.99 45.33
CA PRO A 310 -29.02 31.99 44.86
C PRO A 310 -28.03 32.38 45.96
N VAL A 311 -28.46 33.17 46.94
CA VAL A 311 -27.68 33.60 48.11
C VAL A 311 -28.57 33.59 49.35
N PRO A 312 -28.00 33.39 50.56
CA PRO A 312 -28.77 33.46 51.80
C PRO A 312 -29.22 34.89 52.12
N GLY A 313 -30.37 35.02 52.78
CA GLY A 313 -30.83 36.31 53.33
C GLY A 313 -31.44 37.27 52.32
N TYR A 314 -31.92 36.77 51.17
CA TYR A 314 -32.56 37.54 50.09
C TYR A 314 -33.49 38.66 50.59
N SER A 315 -34.55 38.32 51.34
CA SER A 315 -35.60 39.30 51.71
C SER A 315 -35.12 40.47 52.59
N GLY A 316 -34.01 40.30 53.31
CA GLY A 316 -33.44 41.33 54.19
C GLY A 316 -32.24 42.08 53.61
N SER A 317 -31.77 41.67 52.42
CA SER A 317 -30.49 42.16 51.86
C SER A 317 -30.61 42.71 50.44
N VAL A 318 -31.83 42.87 49.92
CA VAL A 318 -32.04 43.51 48.61
C VAL A 318 -31.70 44.99 48.70
N THR A 319 -30.76 45.45 47.89
CA THR A 319 -30.35 46.86 47.78
C THR A 319 -31.04 47.58 46.64
N THR A 320 -31.41 46.88 45.58
CA THR A 320 -32.08 47.45 44.41
C THR A 320 -32.97 46.41 43.74
N TRP A 321 -34.21 46.81 43.42
CA TRP A 321 -35.22 45.94 42.83
C TRP A 321 -35.25 46.04 41.30
N TYR A 322 -35.80 45.00 40.66
CA TYR A 322 -36.06 44.99 39.22
C TYR A 322 -36.96 46.16 38.82
N GLY A 323 -36.58 46.88 37.77
CA GLY A 323 -37.35 48.01 37.26
C GLY A 323 -37.13 49.34 38.00
N GLU A 324 -36.40 49.36 39.11
CA GLU A 324 -36.03 50.62 39.78
C GLU A 324 -35.11 51.45 38.89
N VAL A 325 -35.38 52.75 38.80
CA VAL A 325 -34.57 53.67 37.98
C VAL A 325 -33.55 54.35 38.87
N TYR A 326 -32.28 54.21 38.52
CA TYR A 326 -31.15 54.83 39.22
C TYR A 326 -30.19 55.45 38.21
N PHE A 327 -29.04 55.94 38.66
CA PHE A 327 -28.13 56.75 37.84
C PHE A 327 -27.53 56.01 36.62
N LEU A 328 -27.59 54.67 36.57
CA LEU A 328 -27.18 53.85 35.40
C LEU A 328 -28.34 53.43 34.49
N GLY A 329 -29.58 53.82 34.82
CA GLY A 329 -30.79 53.47 34.07
C GLY A 329 -31.76 52.60 34.87
N THR A 330 -32.64 51.90 34.17
CA THR A 330 -33.57 50.93 34.76
C THR A 330 -32.83 49.66 35.14
N HIS A 331 -32.96 49.25 36.40
CA HIS A 331 -32.33 48.06 36.94
C HIS A 331 -32.91 46.80 36.32
N THR A 332 -32.03 45.92 35.83
CA THR A 332 -32.39 44.77 34.98
C THR A 332 -32.52 43.46 35.74
N GLY A 333 -32.22 43.47 37.03
CA GLY A 333 -32.26 42.31 37.91
C GLY A 333 -32.63 42.70 39.33
N ILE A 334 -32.21 41.89 40.29
CA ILE A 334 -32.27 42.22 41.71
C ILE A 334 -30.85 42.20 42.27
N ASP A 335 -30.47 43.26 42.97
CA ASP A 335 -29.19 43.34 43.67
C ASP A 335 -29.37 42.89 45.12
N ILE A 336 -28.62 41.87 45.50
CA ILE A 336 -28.65 41.28 46.84
C ILE A 336 -27.27 41.47 47.48
N ALA A 337 -27.19 42.33 48.49
CA ALA A 337 -25.96 42.59 49.21
C ALA A 337 -25.56 41.39 50.06
N ASN A 338 -24.37 40.86 49.81
CA ASN A 338 -23.80 39.77 50.59
C ASN A 338 -22.28 39.98 50.71
N PRO A 339 -21.65 39.48 51.81
CA PRO A 339 -20.21 39.55 51.94
C PRO A 339 -19.48 38.93 50.75
N TYR A 340 -18.36 39.53 50.35
CA TYR A 340 -17.48 38.97 49.33
C TYR A 340 -17.11 37.52 49.67
N GLY A 341 -17.16 36.62 48.69
CA GLY A 341 -16.91 35.19 48.85
C GLY A 341 -18.14 34.37 49.24
N THR A 342 -19.30 34.98 49.48
CA THR A 342 -20.55 34.24 49.76
C THR A 342 -20.85 33.28 48.60
N PRO A 343 -21.06 31.97 48.82
CA PRO A 343 -21.35 31.03 47.74
C PRO A 343 -22.66 31.38 47.02
N ILE A 344 -22.60 31.46 45.70
CA ILE A 344 -23.76 31.62 44.81
C ILE A 344 -24.19 30.23 44.35
N ARG A 345 -25.47 29.92 44.51
CA ARG A 345 -26.06 28.63 44.17
C ARG A 345 -26.94 28.72 42.92
N ALA A 346 -26.94 27.67 42.11
CA ALA A 346 -27.83 27.56 40.95
C ALA A 346 -29.30 27.49 41.40
N MET A 347 -30.15 28.34 40.81
CA MET A 347 -31.59 28.38 41.09
C MET A 347 -32.29 27.05 40.77
N ASP A 348 -31.87 26.41 39.69
CA ASP A 348 -32.32 25.10 39.22
C ASP A 348 -31.20 24.42 38.41
N GLY A 349 -31.38 23.15 38.02
CA GLY A 349 -30.40 22.44 37.21
C GLY A 349 -30.29 22.99 35.78
N GLY A 350 -29.12 22.87 35.15
CA GLY A 350 -28.91 23.38 33.79
C GLY A 350 -27.47 23.35 33.28
N ASP A 351 -27.30 23.87 32.07
CA ASP A 351 -26.00 24.07 31.42
C ASP A 351 -25.41 25.42 31.86
N VAL A 352 -24.16 25.42 32.31
CA VAL A 352 -23.47 26.59 32.85
C VAL A 352 -22.53 27.18 31.82
N TYR A 353 -22.55 28.50 31.68
CA TYR A 353 -21.66 29.25 30.81
C TYR A 353 -21.02 30.40 31.58
N PHE A 354 -19.74 30.68 31.32
CA PHE A 354 -19.11 31.91 31.76
C PHE A 354 -19.64 33.09 30.95
N THR A 355 -19.73 34.28 31.54
CA THR A 355 -20.03 35.52 30.81
C THR A 355 -19.16 36.65 31.30
N SER A 356 -18.83 37.58 30.40
CA SER A 356 -18.21 38.83 30.78
C SER A 356 -18.71 39.97 29.91
N ALA A 357 -18.87 41.16 30.50
CA ALA A 357 -19.32 42.36 29.81
C ALA A 357 -18.53 43.58 30.29
N PRO A 358 -18.12 44.50 29.39
CA PRO A 358 -17.45 45.72 29.80
C PRO A 358 -18.42 46.63 30.57
N CYS A 359 -17.90 47.32 31.59
CA CYS A 359 -18.64 48.39 32.25
C CYS A 359 -18.30 49.73 31.59
N SER A 360 -19.31 50.42 31.06
CA SER A 360 -19.14 51.74 30.41
C SER A 360 -18.94 52.90 31.39
N TYR A 361 -19.02 52.66 32.70
CA TYR A 361 -18.86 53.66 33.76
C TYR A 361 -17.68 53.29 34.66
N ASN A 362 -16.78 54.26 34.90
CA ASN A 362 -15.69 54.09 35.86
C ASN A 362 -16.23 54.33 37.27
N ILE A 363 -16.74 53.27 37.88
CA ILE A 363 -17.31 53.29 39.23
C ILE A 363 -16.26 52.70 40.18
N SER A 364 -15.91 53.45 41.23
CA SER A 364 -14.82 53.14 42.15
C SER A 364 -14.90 51.72 42.73
N GLY A 365 -13.84 50.92 42.54
CA GLY A 365 -13.57 49.72 43.34
C GLY A 365 -13.65 48.35 42.64
N GLY A 366 -14.11 48.26 41.39
CA GLY A 366 -14.24 47.00 40.63
C GLY A 366 -13.38 46.94 39.35
N SER A 367 -13.13 45.73 38.83
CA SER A 367 -12.52 45.54 37.50
C SER A 367 -13.41 46.13 36.40
N SER A 368 -12.83 46.76 35.37
CA SER A 368 -13.60 47.36 34.26
C SER A 368 -14.41 46.33 33.43
N LEU A 369 -14.13 45.05 33.62
CA LEU A 369 -14.86 43.92 33.06
C LEU A 369 -15.72 43.29 34.16
N GLY A 370 -17.04 43.29 33.98
CA GLY A 370 -17.98 42.54 34.80
C GLY A 370 -17.97 41.09 34.39
N LYS A 371 -17.89 40.20 35.38
CA LYS A 371 -17.93 38.75 35.17
C LYS A 371 -19.22 38.19 35.72
N GLY A 372 -19.68 37.11 35.13
CA GLY A 372 -20.84 36.39 35.62
C GLY A 372 -20.90 34.95 35.16
N VAL A 373 -21.96 34.29 35.60
CA VAL A 373 -22.34 32.95 35.20
C VAL A 373 -23.75 33.00 34.60
N ILE A 374 -23.98 32.22 33.56
CA ILE A 374 -25.29 32.01 32.95
C ILE A 374 -25.66 30.54 33.12
N VAL A 375 -26.88 30.26 33.56
CA VAL A 375 -27.40 28.89 33.64
C VAL A 375 -28.62 28.78 32.73
N ASP A 376 -28.52 27.96 31.69
CA ASP A 376 -29.63 27.57 30.84
C ASP A 376 -30.29 26.32 31.41
N HIS A 377 -31.49 26.50 31.97
CA HIS A 377 -32.21 25.44 32.69
C HIS A 377 -32.93 24.45 31.76
N LYS A 378 -32.88 24.66 30.43
CA LYS A 378 -33.53 23.80 29.42
C LYS A 378 -35.04 23.64 29.56
N ASN A 379 -35.67 24.42 30.43
CA ASN A 379 -37.12 24.46 30.68
C ASN A 379 -37.75 25.78 30.22
N GLY A 380 -37.06 26.53 29.36
CA GLY A 380 -37.47 27.88 28.93
C GLY A 380 -37.07 28.98 29.91
N LEU A 381 -36.26 28.68 30.93
CA LEU A 381 -35.68 29.66 31.84
C LEU A 381 -34.17 29.75 31.67
N VAL A 382 -33.65 30.97 31.70
CA VAL A 382 -32.22 31.26 31.80
C VAL A 382 -31.98 32.22 32.96
N THR A 383 -31.01 31.93 33.81
CA THR A 383 -30.63 32.79 34.95
C THR A 383 -29.21 33.33 34.79
N LEU A 384 -29.01 34.59 35.17
CA LEU A 384 -27.69 35.24 35.12
C LEU A 384 -27.29 35.69 36.52
N TYR A 385 -26.01 35.48 36.84
CA TYR A 385 -25.40 35.76 38.14
C TYR A 385 -24.16 36.63 37.91
N TRP A 386 -24.27 37.92 38.18
CA TRP A 386 -23.24 38.90 37.90
C TRP A 386 -22.43 39.29 39.13
N HIS A 387 -21.33 40.02 38.88
CA HIS A 387 -20.39 40.55 39.87
C HIS A 387 -19.57 39.48 40.60
N ILE A 388 -19.30 38.33 39.98
CA ILE A 388 -18.39 37.32 40.54
C ILE A 388 -16.91 37.79 40.51
N PRO A 389 -15.98 37.24 41.32
CA PRO A 389 -14.56 37.62 41.37
C PRO A 389 -13.79 37.66 40.05
#